data_AF-A0A7R9U1D2-F1
#
_entry.id   AF-A0A7R9U1D2-F1
#
_cell.length_a   1.000
_cell.length_b   1.000
_cell.length_c   1.000
_cell.angle_alpha   90.00
_cell.angle_beta   90.00
_cell.angle_gamma   90.00
#
_symmetry.space_group_name_H-M   'P 1'
#
loop_
_entity.id
_entity.type
_entity.pdbx_description
1 polymer ?
#
loop_
_entity_poly.entity_id
_entity_poly.type
_entity_poly.pdbx_seq_one_letter_code
_entity_poly.pdbx_strand_id
1 'polypeptide(L)'
;MAVNEQRLATADVAFEVLEAADETDVGNRTFVFGDEGHTLGNALRHVLMRRKETHFCGYSIPHPSEPKMNMRLQTTDKEMPAIDLLKTGLQDLADVCDVVDEAFTDALQRFQAQ
;
A
#
# COMPACT_ATOMS: atom_id res chain seq x y z
N MET A 1 15.87 28.96 5.94
CA MET A 1 16.49 27.98 6.86
C MET A 1 16.54 26.68 6.10
N ALA A 2 17.73 26.22 5.70
CA ALA A 2 17.88 24.90 5.13
C ALA A 2 17.60 23.91 6.26
N VAL A 3 16.40 23.31 6.26
CA VAL A 3 16.10 22.18 7.12
C VAL A 3 17.03 21.09 6.63
N ASN A 4 17.99 20.72 7.47
CA ASN A 4 19.01 19.71 7.24
C ASN A 4 18.39 18.51 6.51
N GLU A 5 18.66 18.36 5.21
CA GLU A 5 18.29 17.17 4.44
C GLU A 5 19.13 16.02 5.01
N GLN A 6 18.70 15.45 6.13
CA GLN A 6 19.10 14.10 6.48
C GLN A 6 18.50 13.23 5.39
N ARG A 7 19.27 13.04 4.31
CA ARG A 7 18.98 12.05 3.30
C ARG A 7 18.94 10.71 4.03
N LEU A 8 17.72 10.23 4.27
CA LEU A 8 17.49 8.91 4.84
C LEU A 8 18.30 7.94 4.00
N ALA A 9 19.00 7.02 4.66
CA ALA A 9 19.58 5.89 3.96
C ALA A 9 18.45 5.21 3.19
N THR A 10 18.70 4.78 1.96
CA THR A 10 17.74 4.00 1.19
C THR A 10 17.51 2.67 1.88
N ALA A 11 16.31 2.11 1.76
CA ALA A 11 16.02 0.81 2.34
C ALA A 11 16.95 -0.27 1.76
N ASP A 12 17.37 -1.23 2.60
CA ASP A 12 18.20 -2.36 2.16
C ASP A 12 17.45 -3.28 1.19
N VAL A 13 16.11 -3.30 1.30
CA VAL A 13 15.20 -4.16 0.54
C VAL A 13 14.05 -3.32 0.01
N ALA A 14 13.71 -3.50 -1.27
CA ALA A 14 12.58 -2.82 -1.89
C ALA A 14 11.23 -3.42 -1.42
N PHE A 15 11.19 -4.74 -1.29
CA PHE A 15 10.00 -5.47 -0.84
C PHE A 15 10.42 -6.79 -0.19
N GLU A 16 9.88 -7.09 0.99
CA GLU A 16 10.05 -8.37 1.65
C GLU A 16 8.72 -8.86 2.26
N VAL A 17 8.56 -10.18 2.30
CA VAL A 17 7.43 -10.84 2.98
C VAL A 17 7.98 -11.46 4.26
N LEU A 18 7.48 -11.03 5.42
CA LEU A 18 7.89 -11.61 6.68
C LEU A 18 7.21 -12.97 6.88
N GLU A 19 7.97 -13.93 7.43
CA GLU A 19 7.44 -15.23 7.79
C GLU A 19 6.32 -15.09 8.83
N ALA A 20 5.25 -15.87 8.64
CA ALA A 20 4.17 -15.91 9.61
C ALA A 20 4.51 -16.85 10.76
N ALA A 21 3.88 -16.62 11.90
CA ALA A 21 3.99 -17.51 13.06
C ALA A 21 3.50 -18.94 12.75
N ASP A 22 2.51 -19.08 11.87
CA ASP A 22 1.99 -20.35 11.38
C ASP A 22 2.21 -20.46 9.86
N GLU A 23 3.07 -21.38 9.42
CA GLU A 23 3.36 -21.59 7.99
C GLU A 23 2.12 -21.98 7.19
N THR A 24 1.14 -22.63 7.84
CA THR A 24 -0.11 -23.10 7.23
C THR A 24 -1.14 -21.99 7.00
N ASP A 25 -1.05 -20.86 7.72
CA ASP A 25 -2.01 -19.76 7.61
C ASP A 25 -1.59 -18.79 6.51
N VAL A 26 -1.83 -19.12 5.24
CA VAL A 26 -1.44 -18.28 4.08
C VAL A 26 -2.21 -16.96 4.01
N GLY A 27 -3.33 -16.85 4.72
CA GLY A 27 -4.19 -15.67 4.76
C GLY A 27 -3.69 -14.52 5.64
N ASN A 28 -2.62 -14.73 6.39
CA ASN A 28 -2.12 -13.76 7.36
C ASN A 28 -0.63 -13.50 7.15
N ARG A 29 -0.28 -12.34 6.61
CA ARG A 29 1.11 -11.98 6.29
C ARG A 29 1.40 -10.52 6.62
N THR A 30 2.66 -10.25 6.93
CA THR A 30 3.18 -8.88 7.06
C THR A 30 4.16 -8.64 5.91
N PHE A 31 3.93 -7.58 5.17
CA PHE A 31 4.74 -7.13 4.06
C PHE A 31 5.56 -5.93 4.51
N VAL A 32 6.79 -5.81 4.05
CA VAL A 32 7.61 -4.61 4.28
C VAL A 32 7.92 -4.00 2.93
N PHE A 33 7.64 -2.71 2.81
CA PHE A 33 7.94 -1.88 1.66
C PHE A 33 9.11 -0.97 2.01
N GLY A 34 10.16 -1.02 1.20
CA GLY A 34 11.30 -0.11 1.30
C GLY A 34 11.01 1.20 0.60
N ASP A 35 11.54 2.29 1.15
CA ASP A 35 11.43 3.66 0.65
C ASP A 35 9.97 4.14 0.47
N GLU A 36 9.03 3.50 1.16
CA GLU A 36 7.60 3.81 1.16
C GLU A 36 7.13 4.30 2.53
N GLY A 37 5.99 4.98 2.57
CA GLY A 37 5.47 5.57 3.81
C GLY A 37 3.98 5.86 3.79
N HIS A 38 3.56 6.90 4.53
CA HIS A 38 2.14 7.22 4.73
C HIS A 38 1.35 7.43 3.43
N THR A 39 2.00 7.90 2.36
CA THR A 39 1.37 8.14 1.06
C THR A 39 0.79 6.86 0.48
N LEU A 40 1.64 5.87 0.20
CA LEU A 40 1.20 4.56 -0.29
C LEU A 40 0.43 3.79 0.78
N GLY A 41 0.93 3.77 2.02
CA GLY A 41 0.36 2.99 3.11
C GLY A 41 -1.10 3.33 3.40
N ASN A 42 -1.43 4.63 3.52
CA ASN A 42 -2.80 5.04 3.81
C ASN A 42 -3.75 4.82 2.63
N ALA A 43 -3.29 5.08 1.40
CA ALA A 43 -4.08 4.87 0.19
C ALA A 43 -4.42 3.38 0.02
N LEU A 44 -3.40 2.52 0.07
CA LEU A 44 -3.55 1.08 -0.10
C LEU A 44 -4.38 0.45 1.04
N ARG A 45 -4.17 0.86 2.29
CA ARG A 45 -5.01 0.44 3.42
C ARG A 45 -6.48 0.72 3.15
N HIS A 46 -6.81 1.90 2.64
CA HIS A 46 -8.19 2.31 2.38
C HIS A 46 -8.85 1.47 1.29
N VAL A 47 -8.12 1.18 0.21
CA VAL A 47 -8.60 0.31 -0.88
C VAL A 47 -8.81 -1.12 -0.37
N LEU A 48 -7.83 -1.69 0.33
CA LEU A 48 -7.91 -3.05 0.84
C LEU A 48 -9.03 -3.23 1.86
N MET A 49 -9.24 -2.28 2.78
CA MET A 49 -10.32 -2.35 3.77
C MET A 49 -11.74 -2.27 3.18
N ARG A 50 -11.90 -1.86 1.91
CA ARG A 50 -13.21 -1.85 1.23
C ARG A 50 -13.60 -3.22 0.66
N ARG A 51 -12.64 -4.12 0.50
CA ARG A 51 -12.86 -5.48 0.01
C ARG A 51 -13.48 -6.35 1.10
N LYS A 52 -14.39 -7.26 0.71
CA LYS A 52 -15.07 -8.17 1.66
C LYS A 52 -14.16 -9.31 2.11
N GLU A 53 -13.17 -9.61 1.28
CA GLU A 53 -12.13 -10.60 1.47
C GLU A 53 -11.09 -10.16 2.51
N THR A 54 -11.05 -8.87 2.86
CA THR A 54 -10.14 -8.32 3.86
C THR A 54 -10.79 -8.36 5.24
N HIS A 55 -10.19 -9.11 6.16
CA HIS A 55 -10.58 -9.09 7.57
C HIS A 55 -9.89 -7.93 8.31
N PHE A 56 -8.58 -7.76 8.07
CA PHE A 56 -7.78 -6.74 8.71
C PHE A 56 -6.69 -6.24 7.76
N CYS A 57 -6.54 -4.92 7.67
CA CYS A 57 -5.41 -4.27 7.01
C CYS A 57 -4.95 -3.08 7.85
N GLY A 58 -3.66 -3.04 8.17
CA GLY A 58 -3.02 -1.94 8.88
C GLY A 58 -1.60 -1.73 8.38
N TYR A 59 -1.15 -0.48 8.41
CA TYR A 59 0.24 -0.14 8.12
C TYR A 59 0.86 0.60 9.30
N SER A 60 2.17 0.46 9.47
CA SER A 60 2.96 1.18 10.47
C SER A 60 4.35 1.47 9.93
N ILE A 61 4.90 2.61 10.37
CA ILE A 61 6.31 2.95 10.15
C ILE A 61 7.01 2.70 11.49
N PRO A 62 7.95 1.73 11.58
CA PRO A 62 8.60 1.37 12.84
C PRO A 62 9.29 2.55 13.50
N HIS A 63 10.02 3.34 12.69
CA HIS A 63 10.71 4.53 13.13
C HIS A 63 10.81 5.55 11.98
N PRO A 64 10.60 6.86 12.19
CA PRO A 64 10.66 7.86 11.12
C PRO A 64 12.01 7.98 10.41
N SER A 65 13.10 7.55 11.06
CA SER A 65 14.45 7.55 10.47
C SER A 65 14.79 6.27 9.70
N GLU A 66 13.88 5.30 9.68
CA GLU A 66 14.03 4.08 8.88
C GLU A 66 13.07 4.16 7.69
N PRO A 67 13.57 4.03 6.45
CA PRO A 67 12.76 4.11 5.22
C PRO A 67 11.97 2.81 4.99
N LYS A 68 11.29 2.27 6.00
CA LYS A 68 10.57 1.00 5.93
C LYS A 68 9.14 1.19 6.40
N MET A 69 8.20 0.68 5.61
CA MET A 69 6.79 0.63 5.96
C MET A 69 6.35 -0.83 6.07
N ASN A 70 5.81 -1.19 7.23
CA ASN A 70 5.22 -2.50 7.46
C ASN A 70 3.72 -2.43 7.17
N MET A 71 3.20 -3.40 6.43
CA MET A 71 1.78 -3.58 6.17
C MET A 71 1.35 -4.98 6.56
N ARG A 72 0.44 -5.08 7.52
CA ARG A 72 -0.17 -6.35 7.94
C ARG A 72 -1.51 -6.54 7.26
N LEU A 73 -1.67 -7.68 6.61
CA LEU A 73 -2.89 -8.06 5.91
C LEU A 73 -3.38 -9.41 6.41
N GLN A 74 -4.67 -9.49 6.68
CA GLN A 74 -5.37 -10.71 7.05
C GLN A 74 -6.62 -10.86 6.19
N THR A 75 -6.72 -11.98 5.49
CA THR A 75 -7.90 -12.34 4.70
C THR A 75 -8.99 -12.91 5.61
N THR A 76 -10.24 -12.77 5.20
CA THR A 76 -11.40 -13.38 5.88
C THR A 76 -11.38 -14.90 5.72
N ASP A 77 -10.94 -15.39 4.55
CA ASP A 77 -10.75 -16.80 4.26
C ASP A 77 -9.26 -17.17 4.40
N LYS A 78 -8.97 -18.16 5.24
CA LYS A 78 -7.59 -18.64 5.50
C LYS A 78 -6.97 -19.34 4.29
N GLU A 79 -7.78 -19.83 3.36
CA GLU A 79 -7.27 -20.48 2.14
C GLU A 79 -6.84 -19.45 1.08
N MET A 80 -7.33 -18.20 1.17
CA MET A 80 -6.93 -17.14 0.26
C MET A 80 -5.54 -16.60 0.67
N PRO A 81 -4.53 -16.63 -0.23
CA PRO A 81 -3.24 -16.06 0.08
C PRO A 81 -3.31 -14.54 0.21
N ALA A 82 -2.79 -13.99 1.32
CA ALA A 82 -2.74 -12.54 1.54
C ALA A 82 -1.99 -11.79 0.42
N ILE A 83 -1.01 -12.44 -0.23
CA ILE A 83 -0.25 -11.85 -1.34
C ILE A 83 -1.11 -11.59 -2.58
N ASP A 84 -2.12 -12.43 -2.84
CA ASP A 84 -3.00 -12.25 -4.00
C ASP A 84 -4.03 -11.15 -3.75
N LEU A 85 -4.49 -11.03 -2.51
CA LEU A 85 -5.29 -9.87 -2.06
C LEU A 85 -4.49 -8.57 -2.16
N LEU A 86 -3.19 -8.59 -1.81
CA LEU A 86 -2.33 -7.42 -1.95
C LEU A 86 -2.16 -6.99 -3.42
N LYS A 87 -1.88 -7.94 -4.33
CA LYS A 87 -1.74 -7.66 -5.76
C LYS A 87 -3.00 -7.07 -6.36
N THR A 88 -4.16 -7.64 -6.03
CA THR A 88 -5.45 -7.16 -6.51
C THR A 88 -5.79 -5.78 -5.93
N GLY A 89 -5.47 -5.53 -4.65
CA GLY A 89 -5.63 -4.19 -4.06
C GLY A 89 -4.71 -3.12 -4.64
N LEU A 90 -3.49 -3.47 -5.06
CA LEU A 90 -2.60 -2.56 -5.78
C LEU A 90 -3.14 -2.23 -7.17
N GLN A 91 -3.70 -3.21 -7.88
CA GLN A 91 -4.34 -2.97 -9.18
C GLN A 91 -5.55 -2.04 -9.04
N ASP A 92 -6.43 -2.27 -8.06
CA ASP A 92 -7.57 -1.38 -7.80
C ASP A 92 -7.13 0.05 -7.52
N LEU A 93 -6.02 0.24 -6.79
CA LEU A 93 -5.50 1.57 -6.49
C LEU A 93 -5.04 2.27 -7.78
N ALA A 94 -4.39 1.55 -8.70
CA ALA A 94 -4.04 2.06 -10.01
C ALA A 94 -5.29 2.42 -10.82
N ASP A 95 -6.29 1.55 -10.86
CA ASP A 95 -7.55 1.80 -11.58
C ASP A 95 -8.29 3.05 -11.04
N VAL A 96 -8.25 3.28 -9.73
CA VAL A 96 -8.80 4.51 -9.12
C VAL A 96 -8.04 5.75 -9.60
N CYS A 97 -6.71 5.68 -9.71
CA CYS A 97 -5.91 6.78 -10.24
C CYS A 97 -6.26 7.07 -11.70
N ASP A 98 -6.43 6.04 -12.53
CA ASP A 98 -6.80 6.19 -13.95
C ASP A 98 -8.16 6.90 -14.09
N VAL A 99 -9.16 6.48 -13.32
CA VAL A 99 -10.50 7.13 -13.33
C VAL A 99 -10.42 8.60 -12.92
N VAL A 100 -9.58 8.93 -11.93
CA VAL A 100 -9.40 10.33 -11.49
C VAL A 100 -8.69 11.16 -12.55
N ASP A 101 -7.67 10.60 -13.21
CA ASP A 101 -6.90 11.29 -14.25
C ASP A 101 -7.75 11.56 -15.50
N GLU A 102 -8.56 10.58 -15.93
CA GLU A 102 -9.52 10.75 -17.02
C GLU A 102 -10.54 11.85 -16.69
N ALA A 103 -11.15 11.79 -15.50
CA ALA A 103 -12.14 12.79 -15.07
C ALA A 103 -11.54 14.20 -14.98
N PHE A 104 -10.29 14.31 -14.52
CA PHE A 104 -9.58 15.58 -14.46
C PHE A 104 -9.26 16.12 -15.85
N THR A 105 -8.76 15.27 -16.75
CA THR A 105 -8.43 15.62 -18.12
C THR A 105 -9.66 16.11 -18.89
N ASP A 106 -10.78 15.41 -18.75
CA ASP A 106 -12.07 15.82 -19.31
C ASP A 106 -12.53 17.18 -18.81
N ALA A 107 -12.43 17.42 -17.49
CA ALA A 107 -12.80 18.70 -16.89
C ALA A 107 -11.89 19.83 -17.38
N LEU A 108 -10.59 19.58 -17.52
CA LEU A 108 -9.62 20.53 -18.03
C LEU A 108 -9.91 20.92 -19.48
N GLN A 109 -10.19 19.95 -20.35
CA GLN A 109 -10.55 20.20 -21.75
C GLN A 109 -11.82 21.05 -21.86
N ARG A 110 -12.85 20.76 -21.05
CA ARG A 110 -14.08 21.55 -21.01
C ARG A 110 -13.85 22.99 -20.55
N PHE A 111 -12.94 23.20 -19.60
CA PHE A 111 -12.58 24.54 -19.13
C PHE A 111 -11.80 25.33 -20.18
N GLN A 112 -10.88 24.68 -20.90
CA GLN A 112 -10.09 25.33 -21.96
C GLN A 112 -10.90 25.65 -23.23
N ALA A 113 -12.01 24.94 -23.46
CA ALA A 113 -12.92 25.19 -24.58
C ALA A 113 -13.93 26.32 -24.32
N GLN A 114 -13.94 26.91 -23.11
CA GLN A 114 -14.74 28.08 -22.74
C GLN A 114 -13.93 29.37 -22.91
#